data_AF-A0A9X8XHJ3-F1
#
_entry.id   AF-A0A9X8XHJ3-F1
#
_cell.length_a   1.000
_cell.length_b   1.000
_cell.length_c   1.000
_cell.angle_alpha   90.00
_cell.angle_beta   90.00
_cell.angle_gamma   90.00
#
_symmetry.space_group_name_H-M   'P 1'
#
loop_
_entity.id
_entity.type
_entity.pdbx_description
1 polymer ?
#
loop_
_entity_poly.entity_id
_entity_poly.type
_entity_poly.pdbx_seq_one_letter_code
_entity_poly.pdbx_strand_id
1 'polypeptide(L)'
;MTQQTSHQNLIQKLLVSIHYLTLFRDELKLVERTPSILGGEFPTHLVQSELGDIVATIDTLDKQQRLIESTFWYEESAFKLMNKTLDIVDNWIKGVDHLIDLCQSKEVFQAIIGDKRIRVFGVLIDVFSSLKIIAMSLKEEPIPEVLYDHIKLVNLEEEAFIKHYQSPKVAVAEHHQAMD
;
A
#
# COMPACT_ATOMS: atom_id res chain seq x y z
N MET A 1 -5.00 -21.62 20.50
CA MET A 1 -4.57 -20.25 20.21
C MET A 1 -3.13 -20.11 20.70
N THR A 2 -2.16 -20.20 19.81
CA THR A 2 -0.74 -20.01 20.15
C THR A 2 -0.51 -18.53 20.41
N GLN A 3 -0.09 -18.17 21.63
CA GLN A 3 0.38 -16.82 21.93
C GLN A 3 1.60 -16.54 21.06
N GLN A 4 1.46 -15.56 20.17
CA GLN A 4 2.54 -15.10 19.33
C GLN A 4 3.50 -14.26 20.16
N THR A 5 4.79 -14.54 20.09
CA THR A 5 5.78 -13.79 20.89
C THR A 5 5.96 -12.38 20.33
N SER A 6 6.39 -11.42 21.18
CA SER A 6 6.68 -10.05 20.75
C SER A 6 7.66 -10.00 19.58
N HIS A 7 8.67 -10.88 19.57
CA HIS A 7 9.60 -11.06 18.45
C HIS A 7 8.91 -11.47 17.16
N GLN A 8 8.06 -12.52 17.20
CA GLN A 8 7.31 -12.97 16.03
C GLN A 8 6.40 -11.88 15.47
N ASN A 9 5.76 -11.09 16.34
CA ASN A 9 4.94 -9.95 15.92
C ASN A 9 5.78 -8.88 15.21
N LEU A 10 6.93 -8.49 15.76
CA LEU A 10 7.84 -7.54 15.13
C LEU A 10 8.28 -8.02 13.74
N ILE A 11 8.72 -9.27 13.63
CA ILE A 11 9.13 -9.86 12.36
C ILE A 11 7.99 -9.83 11.34
N GLN A 12 6.76 -10.18 11.75
CA GLN A 12 5.62 -10.09 10.85
C GLN A 12 5.33 -8.66 10.41
N LYS A 13 5.38 -7.68 11.32
CA LYS A 13 5.18 -6.27 10.97
C LYS A 13 6.21 -5.81 9.92
N LEU A 14 7.48 -6.21 10.09
CA LEU A 14 8.55 -5.90 9.13
C LEU A 14 8.28 -6.52 7.75
N LEU A 15 7.96 -7.81 7.69
CA LEU A 15 7.68 -8.49 6.42
C LEU A 15 6.45 -7.93 5.72
N VAL A 16 5.39 -7.61 6.47
CA VAL A 16 4.19 -6.96 5.93
C VAL A 16 4.51 -5.56 5.40
N SER A 17 5.37 -4.80 6.08
CA SER A 17 5.78 -3.48 5.59
C SER A 17 6.60 -3.54 4.30
N ILE A 18 7.48 -4.54 4.14
CA ILE A 18 8.20 -4.80 2.88
C ILE A 18 7.21 -5.14 1.77
N HIS A 19 6.21 -5.96 2.06
CA HIS A 19 5.18 -6.32 1.09
C HIS A 19 4.40 -5.10 0.61
N TYR A 20 3.90 -4.25 1.51
CA TYR A 20 3.20 -3.01 1.13
C TYR A 20 4.11 -2.04 0.37
N LEU A 21 5.38 -1.91 0.74
CA LEU A 21 6.33 -1.08 -0.01
C LEU A 21 6.51 -1.57 -1.46
N THR A 22 6.57 -2.89 -1.66
CA THR A 22 6.68 -3.51 -2.98
C THR A 22 5.45 -3.21 -3.83
N LEU A 23 4.25 -3.46 -3.28
CA LEU A 23 3.00 -3.14 -3.97
C LEU A 23 2.88 -1.65 -4.30
N PHE A 24 3.26 -0.79 -3.35
CA PHE A 24 3.19 0.66 -3.51
C PHE A 24 4.05 1.13 -4.68
N ARG A 25 5.27 0.59 -4.78
CA ARG A 25 6.19 0.87 -5.87
C ARG A 25 5.62 0.47 -7.23
N ASP A 26 4.99 -0.69 -7.33
CA ASP A 26 4.45 -1.19 -8.59
C ASP A 26 3.26 -0.36 -9.05
N GLU A 27 2.37 0.03 -8.13
CA GLU A 27 1.25 0.93 -8.41
C GLU A 27 1.72 2.33 -8.82
N LEU A 28 2.74 2.88 -8.16
CA LEU A 28 3.35 4.16 -8.56
C LEU A 28 3.87 4.11 -10.00
N LYS A 29 4.59 3.05 -10.36
CA LYS A 29 5.12 2.86 -11.72
C LYS A 29 4.01 2.74 -12.75
N LEU A 30 2.88 2.13 -12.39
CA LEU A 30 1.72 2.06 -13.28
C LEU A 30 1.18 3.46 -13.58
N VAL A 31 1.01 4.30 -12.56
CA VAL A 31 0.54 5.68 -12.72
C VAL A 31 1.57 6.53 -13.48
N GLU A 32 2.86 6.43 -13.15
CA GLU A 32 3.97 7.13 -13.81
C GLU A 32 4.00 6.86 -15.32
N ARG A 33 3.75 5.60 -15.72
CA ARG A 33 3.70 5.17 -17.12
C ARG A 33 2.40 5.53 -17.83
N THR A 34 1.36 5.91 -17.07
CA THR A 34 0.03 6.21 -17.61
C THR A 34 -0.49 7.58 -17.15
N PRO A 35 0.23 8.71 -17.33
CA PRO A 35 -0.16 10.01 -16.74
C PRO A 35 -1.52 10.54 -17.20
N SER A 36 -2.04 10.07 -18.35
CA SER A 36 -3.35 10.44 -18.87
C SER A 36 -4.51 10.10 -17.93
N ILE A 37 -4.34 9.16 -17.00
CA ILE A 37 -5.38 8.80 -16.02
C ILE A 37 -5.71 9.95 -15.05
N LEU A 38 -4.79 10.91 -14.88
CA LEU A 38 -5.00 12.16 -14.14
C LEU A 38 -5.84 13.20 -14.92
N GLY A 39 -6.36 12.86 -16.11
CA GLY A 39 -7.32 13.71 -16.82
C GLY A 39 -6.72 15.01 -17.40
N GLY A 40 -5.39 15.10 -17.49
CA GLY A 40 -4.69 16.27 -18.03
C GLY A 40 -4.50 17.43 -17.03
N GLU A 41 -4.82 17.20 -15.75
CA GLU A 41 -4.59 18.18 -14.68
C GLU A 41 -3.10 18.54 -14.53
N PHE A 42 -2.22 17.55 -14.72
CA PHE A 42 -0.77 17.72 -14.63
C PHE A 42 -0.08 17.43 -15.97
N PRO A 43 0.96 18.20 -16.32
CA PRO A 43 1.83 17.86 -17.44
C PRO A 43 2.50 16.50 -17.25
N THR A 44 2.60 15.71 -18.31
CA THR A 44 3.22 14.36 -18.28
C THR A 44 4.61 14.34 -17.64
N HIS A 45 5.46 15.31 -17.95
CA HIS A 45 6.82 15.38 -17.40
C HIS A 45 6.82 15.62 -15.88
N LEU A 46 5.84 16.36 -15.35
CA LEU A 46 5.72 16.62 -13.93
C LEU A 46 5.29 15.36 -13.19
N VAL A 47 4.30 14.64 -13.70
CA VAL A 47 3.86 13.34 -13.16
C VAL A 47 5.01 12.35 -13.13
N GLN A 48 5.74 12.22 -14.25
CA GLN A 48 6.88 11.31 -14.34
C GLN A 48 8.01 11.71 -13.40
N SER A 49 8.29 13.00 -13.26
CA SER A 49 9.32 13.49 -12.34
C SER A 49 8.94 13.23 -10.89
N GLU A 50 7.74 13.60 -10.45
CA GLU A 50 7.36 13.48 -9.04
C GLU A 50 7.18 12.03 -8.60
N LEU A 51 6.51 11.20 -9.41
CA LEU A 51 6.35 9.78 -9.08
C LEU A 51 7.67 9.03 -9.24
N GLY A 52 8.51 9.42 -10.21
CA GLY A 52 9.86 8.91 -10.37
C GLY A 52 10.75 9.19 -9.14
N ASP A 53 10.67 10.39 -8.55
CA ASP A 53 11.39 10.71 -7.30
C ASP A 53 10.96 9.81 -6.14
N ILE A 54 9.66 9.53 -6.02
CA ILE A 54 9.12 8.63 -4.99
C ILE A 54 9.63 7.21 -5.22
N VAL A 55 9.56 6.70 -6.46
CA VAL A 55 10.07 5.36 -6.81
C VAL A 55 11.57 5.25 -6.55
N ALA A 56 12.35 6.28 -6.90
CA ALA A 56 13.78 6.32 -6.63
C ALA A 56 14.08 6.28 -5.12
N THR A 57 13.28 6.97 -4.32
CA THR A 57 13.38 6.96 -2.85
C THR A 57 13.08 5.56 -2.30
N ILE A 58 12.06 4.86 -2.82
CA ILE A 58 11.79 3.46 -2.48
C ILE A 58 13.00 2.58 -2.80
N ASP A 59 13.61 2.76 -3.98
CA ASP A 59 14.76 1.96 -4.41
C ASP A 59 15.98 2.14 -3.48
N THR A 60 16.09 3.26 -2.74
CA THR A 60 17.14 3.44 -1.71
C THR A 60 16.97 2.53 -0.50
N LEU A 61 15.76 1.98 -0.27
CA LEU A 61 15.46 1.09 0.85
C LEU A 61 15.85 -0.38 0.60
N ASP A 62 16.23 -0.75 -0.63
CA ASP A 62 16.60 -2.13 -1.00
C ASP A 62 17.67 -2.74 -0.09
N LYS A 63 18.67 -1.95 0.30
CA LYS A 63 19.70 -2.41 1.25
C LYS A 63 19.09 -2.81 2.60
N GLN A 64 18.19 -2.00 3.13
CA GLN A 64 17.56 -2.27 4.44
C GLN A 64 16.57 -3.43 4.34
N GLN A 65 15.81 -3.52 3.25
CA GLN A 65 14.97 -4.66 2.96
C GLN A 65 15.76 -5.97 2.98
N ARG A 66 16.91 -6.02 2.28
CA ARG A 66 17.78 -7.22 2.26
C ARG A 66 18.31 -7.58 3.64
N LEU A 67 18.62 -6.60 4.50
CA LEU A 67 19.04 -6.87 5.88
C LEU A 67 17.93 -7.51 6.71
N ILE A 68 16.70 -7.01 6.58
CA ILE A 68 15.52 -7.62 7.23
C ILE A 68 15.31 -9.04 6.71
N GLU A 69 15.27 -9.22 5.38
CA GLU A 69 15.10 -10.52 4.73
C GLU A 69 16.19 -11.53 5.11
N SER A 70 17.42 -11.05 5.35
CA SER A 70 18.53 -11.91 5.78
C SER A 70 18.52 -12.25 7.27
N THR A 71 17.73 -11.56 8.08
CA THR A 71 17.78 -11.68 9.55
C THR A 71 16.46 -12.16 10.18
N PHE A 72 15.34 -12.15 9.46
CA PHE A 72 14.02 -12.46 10.05
C PHE A 72 13.88 -13.90 10.57
N TRP A 73 14.68 -14.84 10.06
CA TRP A 73 14.64 -16.25 10.44
C TRP A 73 15.46 -16.55 11.70
N TYR A 74 16.19 -15.57 12.23
CA TYR A 74 16.96 -15.73 13.46
C TYR A 74 16.06 -15.82 14.69
N GLU A 75 16.54 -16.58 15.68
CA GLU A 75 16.01 -16.55 17.03
C GLU A 75 16.14 -15.14 17.64
N GLU A 76 15.29 -14.83 18.62
CA GLU A 76 15.12 -13.49 19.17
C GLU A 76 16.44 -12.87 19.69
N SER A 77 17.27 -13.65 20.38
CA SER A 77 18.59 -13.23 20.89
C SER A 77 19.53 -12.78 19.77
N ALA A 78 19.65 -13.60 18.72
CA ALA A 78 20.51 -13.33 17.56
C ALA A 78 19.99 -12.15 16.75
N PHE A 79 18.67 -12.07 16.54
CA PHE A 79 18.05 -10.93 15.88
C PHE A 79 18.28 -9.63 16.66
N LYS A 80 18.06 -9.62 17.99
CA LYS A 80 18.31 -8.44 18.83
C LYS A 80 19.76 -7.96 18.75
N LEU A 81 20.72 -8.88 18.75
CA LEU A 81 22.13 -8.55 18.59
C LEU A 81 22.42 -7.90 17.23
N MET A 82 21.91 -8.49 16.14
CA MET A 82 22.06 -7.94 14.79
C MET A 82 21.37 -6.60 14.64
N ASN A 83 20.13 -6.48 15.09
CA ASN A 83 19.37 -5.23 15.06
C ASN A 83 20.10 -4.12 15.80
N LYS A 84 20.61 -4.39 17.01
CA LYS A 84 21.39 -3.40 17.78
C LYS A 84 22.67 -2.95 17.07
N THR A 85 23.30 -3.86 16.32
CA THR A 85 24.59 -3.59 15.66
C THR A 85 24.42 -2.86 14.33
N LEU A 86 23.37 -3.21 13.58
CA LEU A 86 23.14 -2.72 12.22
C LEU A 86 22.01 -1.69 12.12
N ASP A 87 21.33 -1.42 13.23
CA ASP A 87 20.21 -0.47 13.34
C ASP A 87 19.10 -0.77 12.32
N ILE A 88 18.73 -2.05 12.20
CA ILE A 88 17.90 -2.56 11.10
C ILE A 88 16.49 -1.96 11.16
N VAL A 89 15.81 -2.10 12.31
CA VAL A 89 14.43 -1.68 12.49
C VAL A 89 14.30 -0.16 12.43
N ASP A 90 15.17 0.58 13.14
CA ASP A 90 15.08 2.03 13.19
C ASP A 90 15.39 2.68 11.83
N ASN A 91 16.38 2.16 11.09
CA ASN A 91 16.66 2.67 9.74
C ASN A 91 15.52 2.35 8.76
N TRP A 92 14.88 1.20 8.89
CA TRP A 92 13.70 0.87 8.11
C TRP A 92 12.55 1.84 8.39
N ILE A 93 12.23 2.07 9.67
CA ILE A 93 11.17 3.01 10.09
C ILE A 93 11.47 4.41 9.56
N LYS A 94 12.69 4.93 9.76
CA LYS A 94 13.10 6.26 9.25
C LYS A 94 12.96 6.36 7.73
N GLY A 95 13.33 5.30 7.02
CA GLY A 95 13.20 5.24 5.56
C GLY A 95 11.75 5.28 5.09
N VAL A 96 10.87 4.53 5.74
CA VAL A 96 9.43 4.53 5.45
C VAL A 96 8.77 5.85 5.83
N ASP A 97 9.11 6.44 6.99
CA ASP A 97 8.61 7.75 7.39
C ASP A 97 9.04 8.85 6.39
N HIS A 98 10.31 8.86 5.98
CA HIS A 98 10.78 9.78 4.96
C HIS A 98 10.03 9.64 3.62
N LEU A 99 9.74 8.39 3.21
CA LEU A 99 8.95 8.13 2.01
C LEU A 99 7.51 8.67 2.16
N ILE A 100 6.87 8.46 3.30
CA ILE A 100 5.52 8.96 3.57
C ILE A 100 5.49 10.49 3.51
N ASP A 101 6.49 11.16 4.10
CA ASP A 101 6.63 12.61 4.06
C ASP A 101 6.85 13.12 2.63
N LEU A 102 7.69 12.44 1.85
CA LEU A 102 7.92 12.76 0.45
C LEU A 102 6.62 12.67 -0.35
N CYS A 103 5.87 11.57 -0.23
CA CYS A 103 4.56 11.42 -0.85
C CYS A 103 3.59 12.56 -0.48
N GLN A 104 3.61 12.99 0.79
CA GLN A 104 2.76 14.09 1.26
C GLN A 104 3.17 15.46 0.72
N SER A 105 4.44 15.62 0.35
CA SER A 105 4.98 16.87 -0.19
C SER A 105 4.75 17.09 -1.69
N LYS A 106 4.42 16.04 -2.45
CA LYS A 106 4.30 16.06 -3.92
C LYS A 106 2.87 16.37 -4.36
N GLU A 107 2.68 17.41 -5.17
CA GLU A 107 1.35 17.87 -5.58
C GLU A 107 0.60 16.82 -6.41
N VAL A 108 1.30 16.12 -7.32
CA VAL A 108 0.71 15.05 -8.13
C VAL A 108 0.21 13.92 -7.23
N PHE A 109 0.99 13.56 -6.21
CA PHE A 109 0.60 12.50 -5.29
C PHE A 109 -0.56 12.94 -4.37
N GLN A 110 -0.59 14.22 -3.96
CA GLN A 110 -1.74 14.80 -3.25
C GLN A 110 -3.03 14.76 -4.08
N ALA A 111 -2.95 15.04 -5.38
CA ALA A 111 -4.10 14.93 -6.27
C ALA A 111 -4.59 13.48 -6.40
N ILE A 112 -3.68 12.50 -6.48
CA ILE A 112 -4.01 11.08 -6.50
C ILE A 112 -4.81 10.68 -5.24
N ILE A 113 -4.31 11.02 -4.05
CA ILE A 113 -5.00 10.63 -2.80
C ILE A 113 -6.30 11.41 -2.55
N GLY A 114 -6.44 12.59 -3.16
CA GLY A 114 -7.67 13.38 -3.11
C GLY A 114 -8.71 12.96 -4.17
N ASP A 115 -8.34 12.06 -5.09
CA ASP A 115 -9.20 11.66 -6.18
C ASP A 115 -10.35 10.75 -5.70
N LYS A 116 -11.57 11.09 -6.09
CA LYS A 116 -12.78 10.34 -5.71
C LYS A 116 -13.01 9.10 -6.57
N ARG A 117 -12.23 8.92 -7.64
CA ARG A 117 -12.36 7.80 -8.58
C ARG A 117 -11.66 6.57 -8.00
N ILE A 118 -12.36 5.88 -7.10
CA ILE A 118 -11.87 4.68 -6.41
C ILE A 118 -11.39 3.61 -7.40
N ARG A 119 -12.07 3.44 -8.53
CA ARG A 119 -11.67 2.46 -9.55
C ARG A 119 -10.35 2.77 -10.27
N VAL A 120 -9.86 4.01 -10.17
CA VAL A 120 -8.64 4.45 -10.86
C VAL A 120 -7.44 4.39 -9.92
N PHE A 121 -7.59 4.91 -8.70
CA PHE A 121 -6.48 5.03 -7.75
C PHE A 121 -6.69 4.28 -6.44
N GLY A 122 -7.82 3.58 -6.27
CA GLY A 122 -8.20 2.97 -5.00
C GLY A 122 -7.14 2.02 -4.45
N VAL A 123 -6.55 1.18 -5.31
CA VAL A 123 -5.47 0.26 -4.92
C VAL A 123 -4.23 1.03 -4.42
N LEU A 124 -3.78 2.05 -5.18
CA LEU A 124 -2.64 2.87 -4.78
C LEU A 124 -2.87 3.59 -3.44
N ILE A 125 -4.07 4.15 -3.24
CA ILE A 125 -4.43 4.85 -2.00
C ILE A 125 -4.55 3.87 -0.83
N ASP A 126 -5.12 2.68 -1.05
CA ASP A 126 -5.22 1.63 -0.03
C ASP A 126 -3.85 1.11 0.40
N VAL A 127 -2.97 0.85 -0.56
CA VAL A 127 -1.62 0.39 -0.27
C VAL A 127 -0.83 1.48 0.46
N PHE A 128 -0.96 2.74 0.06
CA PHE A 128 -0.34 3.85 0.79
C PHE A 128 -0.89 3.98 2.22
N SER A 129 -2.20 3.85 2.41
CA SER A 129 -2.84 3.86 3.73
C SER A 129 -2.36 2.70 4.60
N SER A 130 -2.24 1.52 4.01
CA SER A 130 -1.71 0.31 4.66
C SER A 130 -0.23 0.48 5.05
N LEU A 131 0.56 1.16 4.21
CA LEU A 131 1.95 1.50 4.52
C LEU A 131 2.06 2.46 5.73
N LYS A 132 1.17 3.46 5.82
CA LYS A 132 1.08 4.34 6.99
C LYS A 132 0.70 3.56 8.26
N ILE A 133 -0.32 2.70 8.16
CA ILE A 133 -0.80 1.86 9.25
C ILE A 133 0.34 0.97 9.79
N ILE A 134 1.07 0.29 8.91
CA ILE A 134 2.15 -0.61 9.34
C ILE A 134 3.36 0.15 9.90
N ALA A 135 3.67 1.34 9.36
CA ALA A 135 4.73 2.20 9.90
C ALA A 135 4.42 2.66 11.33
N MET A 136 3.18 3.09 11.59
CA MET A 136 2.71 3.43 12.94
C MET A 136 2.71 2.20 13.86
N SER A 137 2.28 1.05 13.35
CA SER A 137 2.30 -0.22 14.09
C SER A 137 3.71 -0.65 14.49
N LEU A 138 4.71 -0.45 13.63
CA LEU A 138 6.13 -0.71 13.91
C LEU A 138 6.67 0.21 15.01
N LYS A 139 6.16 1.44 15.11
CA LYS A 139 6.47 2.41 16.17
C LYS A 139 5.64 2.20 17.45
N GLU A 140 4.73 1.23 17.46
CA GLU A 140 3.75 1.02 18.53
C GLU A 140 2.89 2.28 18.81
N GLU A 141 2.64 3.08 17.77
CA GLU A 141 1.83 4.29 17.82
C GLU A 141 0.32 3.96 17.65
N PRO A 142 -0.58 4.74 18.27
CA PRO A 142 -2.01 4.58 18.06
C PRO A 142 -2.36 4.91 16.60
N ILE A 143 -3.14 4.03 15.97
CA ILE A 143 -3.50 4.14 14.55
C ILE A 143 -4.82 4.92 14.43
N PRO A 144 -4.85 6.09 13.78
CA PRO A 144 -6.07 6.86 13.57
C PRO A 144 -7.10 6.07 12.75
N GLU A 145 -8.36 6.04 13.19
CA GLU A 145 -9.43 5.32 12.48
C GLU A 145 -9.59 5.76 11.02
N VAL A 146 -9.33 7.05 10.74
CA VAL A 146 -9.42 7.63 9.39
C VAL A 146 -8.53 6.94 8.36
N LEU A 147 -7.42 6.30 8.78
CA LEU A 147 -6.56 5.55 7.85
C LEU A 147 -7.22 4.27 7.34
N TYR A 148 -8.24 3.75 8.04
CA TYR A 148 -9.01 2.60 7.61
C TYR A 148 -10.23 2.96 6.75
N ASP A 149 -10.63 4.23 6.72
CA ASP A 149 -11.88 4.63 6.07
C ASP A 149 -11.82 4.42 4.55
N HIS A 150 -10.68 4.75 3.93
CA HIS A 150 -10.50 4.49 2.51
C HIS A 150 -10.49 2.98 2.20
N ILE A 151 -9.79 2.18 2.99
CA ILE A 151 -9.74 0.71 2.85
C ILE A 151 -11.14 0.10 2.95
N LYS A 152 -11.94 0.55 3.92
CA LYS A 152 -13.35 0.12 4.06
C LYS A 152 -14.16 0.50 2.82
N LEU A 153 -13.95 1.68 2.27
CA LEU A 153 -14.68 2.18 1.12
C LEU A 153 -14.36 1.38 -0.15
N VAL A 154 -13.08 1.03 -0.39
CA VAL A 154 -12.67 0.17 -1.51
C VAL A 154 -13.31 -1.20 -1.40
N ASN A 155 -13.27 -1.83 -0.22
CA ASN A 155 -13.91 -3.12 0.00
C ASN A 155 -15.42 -3.09 -0.28
N LEU A 156 -16.11 -2.02 0.14
CA LEU A 156 -17.55 -1.85 -0.13
C LEU A 156 -17.85 -1.69 -1.63
N GLU A 157 -17.02 -0.94 -2.37
CA GLU A 157 -17.17 -0.84 -3.83
C GLU A 157 -16.92 -2.17 -4.54
N GLU A 158 -15.92 -2.93 -4.09
CA GLU A 158 -15.63 -4.27 -4.61
C GLU A 158 -16.81 -5.22 -4.37
N GLU A 159 -17.35 -5.27 -3.14
CA GLU A 159 -18.54 -6.07 -2.81
C GLU A 159 -19.76 -5.67 -3.66
N ALA A 160 -19.99 -4.37 -3.85
CA ALA A 160 -21.07 -3.87 -4.69
C ALA A 160 -20.88 -4.26 -6.16
N PHE A 161 -19.64 -4.20 -6.67
CA PHE A 161 -19.31 -4.62 -8.03
C PHE A 161 -19.53 -6.14 -8.22
N ILE A 162 -19.02 -6.96 -7.31
CA ILE A 162 -19.21 -8.41 -7.32
C ILE A 162 -20.71 -8.73 -7.31
N LYS A 163 -21.49 -8.09 -6.44
CA LYS A 163 -22.95 -8.29 -6.37
C LYS A 163 -23.66 -7.89 -7.67
N HIS A 164 -23.24 -6.81 -8.32
CA HIS A 164 -23.83 -6.34 -9.57
C HIS A 164 -23.57 -7.31 -10.74
N TYR A 165 -22.37 -7.91 -10.81
CA TYR A 165 -21.99 -8.79 -11.92
C TYR A 165 -22.20 -10.29 -11.65
N GLN A 166 -22.29 -10.71 -10.39
CA GLN A 166 -22.63 -12.08 -10.00
C GLN A 166 -24.13 -12.26 -9.69
N SER A 167 -24.93 -11.20 -9.77
CA SER A 167 -26.39 -11.37 -9.84
C SER A 167 -26.71 -12.23 -11.07
N PRO A 168 -27.35 -13.40 -10.91
CA PRO A 168 -27.57 -14.32 -12.01
C PRO A 168 -28.37 -13.59 -13.11
N LYS A 169 -28.06 -13.91 -14.38
CA LYS A 169 -28.85 -13.51 -15.55
C LYS A 169 -30.28 -14.07 -15.43
N VAL A 170 -31.11 -13.48 -14.59
CA VAL A 170 -32.52 -13.85 -14.39
C VAL A 170 -33.36 -12.65 -14.82
N ALA A 171 -33.33 -12.33 -16.12
CA ALA A 171 -34.31 -11.44 -16.77
C ALA A 171 -34.23 -11.46 -18.31
N VAL A 172 -33.73 -12.53 -18.96
CA VAL A 172 -33.80 -12.65 -20.44
C VAL A 172 -34.37 -13.99 -20.91
N ALA A 173 -34.88 -14.83 -19.99
CA ALA A 173 -35.51 -16.12 -20.33
C ALA A 173 -37.05 -16.12 -20.25
N GLU A 174 -37.69 -15.05 -19.78
CA GLU A 174 -39.16 -15.00 -19.63
C GLU A 174 -39.88 -14.14 -20.69
N HIS A 175 -39.30 -14.00 -21.89
CA HIS A 175 -40.02 -13.38 -23.02
C HIS A 175 -40.20 -14.31 -24.23
N HIS A 176 -39.85 -15.60 -24.11
CA HIS A 176 -40.02 -16.60 -25.19
C HIS A 176 -41.01 -17.73 -24.86
N GLN A 177 -41.87 -17.58 -23.84
CA GLN A 177 -42.94 -18.55 -23.52
C GLN A 177 -44.33 -17.92 -23.42
N ALA A 178 -44.57 -16.82 -24.15
CA ALA A 178 -45.90 -16.24 -24.31
C ALA A 178 -46.26 -16.00 -25.78
N MET A 179 -45.79 -16.86 -26.69
CA MET A 179 -46.34 -17.03 -28.03
C MET A 179 -46.02 -18.46 -28.49
N ASP A 180 -46.85 -19.41 -28.06
CA ASP A 180 -47.23 -20.62 -28.80
C ASP A 180 -48.53 -21.18 -28.19
#